data_AF-A0A838QVX4-F1
#
_entry.id   AF-A0A838QVX4-F1
#
_cell.length_a   1.000
_cell.length_b   1.000
_cell.length_c   1.000
_cell.angle_alpha   90.00
_cell.angle_beta   90.00
_cell.angle_gamma   90.00
#
_symmetry.space_group_name_H-M   'P 1'
#
loop_
_entity.id
_entity.type
_entity.pdbx_description
1 polymer ?
#
loop_
_entity_poly.entity_id
_entity_poly.type
_entity_poly.pdbx_seq_one_letter_code
_entity_poly.pdbx_strand_id
1 'polypeptide(L)'
;MNRFTATPLCVAILAIALGSTAVAQTVAADEAPADFRSLLLEAGFSAEELAAFADWSGELSEAQADVASRLLFRLRAAGEGLVASDRHDVEPGQLVMVEGRVVSATLVELPGAAREILEQKQLTVCRVKLADGLTVVVLSMQVPTAWSRRPPGTPLDEPVKLRGVSLGTATLAGKTNPLVLARRLQWFPDANVSAGVSWLVHHGFDAALLDEVRHGQPFTRLSESLEAKAFYEILAIVAQCKPAELALRVRELLPAVEVAAKLDAAQAAAKRRELADEWKTASAATRELLRSEIANTLRRQATADHVAKRAKSGLSSIWPIVLDPERSTGDLFLIEGTARRAVRIVVDDPSGSEIVPAKGDVRGDSQEAGLREYYELDVFTTDFQSQPAYKDQPVICCVARLPEGFPTGELIREPVRVAGIFFKKWAYARRSDDEDETGDNRLPTRLAPPLMLAAEPEWLQAAAPAGPSHRGLWGGAAFAGIVAFLWIVLARVSRRDRLARAQRARYDASLENLAEL
;
A
#
# COMPACT_ATOMS: atom_id res chain seq x y z
N MET A 1 12.10 4.81 72.33
CA MET A 1 12.67 6.16 72.55
C MET A 1 12.39 7.02 71.32
N ASN A 2 11.78 8.19 71.55
CA ASN A 2 11.61 9.38 70.69
C ASN A 2 10.96 9.15 69.30
N ARG A 3 9.68 9.47 69.00
CA ARG A 3 8.83 10.66 69.25
C ARG A 3 9.48 11.99 68.88
N PHE A 4 9.14 12.50 67.69
CA PHE A 4 9.05 13.94 67.42
C PHE A 4 7.76 14.22 66.65
N THR A 5 6.95 15.06 67.27
CA THR A 5 5.73 15.71 66.79
C THR A 5 6.08 17.06 66.18
N ALA A 6 5.46 17.42 65.06
CA ALA A 6 5.34 18.82 64.64
C ALA A 6 4.00 19.05 63.93
N THR A 7 3.38 20.15 64.35
CA THR A 7 2.04 20.72 64.14
C THR A 7 1.76 21.15 62.69
N PRO A 8 0.48 21.20 62.25
CA PRO A 8 0.09 21.79 60.98
C PRO A 8 -0.15 23.30 61.10
N LEU A 9 0.32 24.04 60.09
CA LEU A 9 0.09 25.48 59.93
C LEU A 9 -1.23 25.69 59.16
N CYS A 10 -2.20 26.33 59.80
CA CYS A 10 -3.44 26.78 59.16
C CYS A 10 -3.12 27.90 58.16
N VAL A 11 -3.33 27.64 56.87
CA VAL A 11 -3.42 28.68 55.83
C VAL A 11 -4.89 28.89 55.52
N ALA A 12 -5.42 30.03 55.94
CA ALA A 12 -6.72 30.53 55.53
C ALA A 12 -6.65 30.95 54.04
N ILE A 13 -7.36 30.24 53.17
CA ILE A 13 -7.57 30.66 51.79
C ILE A 13 -8.94 31.34 51.71
N LEU A 14 -8.87 32.62 51.36
CA LEU A 14 -9.96 33.54 51.11
C LEU A 14 -10.79 33.05 49.91
N ALA A 15 -12.07 32.77 50.12
CA ALA A 15 -13.02 32.45 49.07
C ALA A 15 -13.37 33.73 48.27
N ILE A 16 -12.80 33.87 47.08
CA ILE A 16 -13.26 34.85 46.09
C ILE A 16 -14.35 34.18 45.25
N ALA A 17 -15.59 34.58 45.50
CA ALA A 17 -16.74 34.24 44.67
C ALA A 17 -16.60 34.93 43.30
N LEU A 18 -16.07 34.22 42.31
CA LEU A 18 -16.22 34.57 40.90
C LEU A 18 -17.54 33.99 40.42
N GLY A 19 -18.47 34.88 40.09
CA GLY A 19 -19.74 34.54 39.48
C GLY A 19 -19.53 33.77 38.18
N SER A 20 -19.91 32.49 38.20
CA SER A 20 -20.07 31.69 37.01
C SER A 20 -21.35 32.17 36.31
N THR A 21 -21.20 33.06 35.33
CA THR A 21 -22.24 33.27 34.33
C THR A 21 -22.35 31.99 33.53
N ALA A 22 -23.34 31.17 33.86
CA ALA A 22 -23.78 30.06 33.04
C ALA A 22 -24.19 30.63 31.68
N VAL A 23 -23.29 30.55 30.70
CA VAL A 23 -23.66 30.63 29.30
C VAL A 23 -24.48 29.38 29.04
N ALA A 24 -25.80 29.53 29.03
CA ALA A 24 -26.70 28.55 28.50
C ALA A 24 -26.26 28.30 27.05
N GLN A 25 -25.56 27.19 26.81
CA GLN A 25 -25.47 26.60 25.48
C GLN A 25 -26.91 26.25 25.11
N THR A 26 -27.55 27.14 24.37
CA THR A 26 -28.75 26.82 23.60
C THR A 26 -28.34 25.65 22.70
N VAL A 27 -28.75 24.44 23.08
CA VAL A 27 -28.67 23.26 22.22
C VAL A 27 -29.43 23.67 20.97
N ALA A 28 -28.68 23.91 19.89
CA ALA A 28 -29.24 24.32 18.61
C ALA A 28 -30.36 23.34 18.28
N ALA A 29 -31.54 23.89 17.99
CA ALA A 29 -32.66 23.12 17.53
C ALA A 29 -32.19 22.21 16.40
N ASP A 30 -32.69 20.98 16.41
CA ASP A 30 -32.49 19.90 15.45
C ASP A 30 -32.90 20.37 14.04
N GLU A 31 -32.07 21.23 13.41
CA GLU A 31 -32.24 21.65 12.04
C GLU A 31 -32.07 20.40 11.19
N ALA A 32 -33.19 19.94 10.62
CA ALA A 32 -33.19 18.82 9.70
C ALA A 32 -32.05 19.04 8.69
N PRO A 33 -31.19 18.02 8.47
CA PRO A 33 -30.01 18.18 7.63
C PRO A 33 -30.44 18.74 6.27
N ALA A 34 -29.82 19.85 5.86
CA ALA A 34 -30.18 20.55 4.64
C ALA A 34 -30.19 19.57 3.45
N ASP A 35 -31.36 19.42 2.80
CA ASP A 35 -31.48 18.67 1.56
C ASP A 35 -30.54 19.30 0.52
N PHE A 36 -29.80 18.46 -0.21
CA PHE A 36 -28.91 18.91 -1.29
C PHE A 36 -29.63 19.75 -2.33
N ARG A 37 -30.93 19.50 -2.57
CA ARG A 37 -31.71 20.36 -3.47
C ARG A 37 -31.80 21.81 -2.96
N SER A 38 -31.96 22.01 -1.65
CA SER A 38 -31.95 23.36 -1.06
C SER A 38 -30.59 24.04 -1.30
N LEU A 39 -29.48 23.31 -1.15
CA LEU A 39 -28.14 23.82 -1.46
C LEU A 39 -27.98 24.19 -2.93
N LEU A 40 -28.62 23.45 -3.85
CA LEU A 40 -28.63 23.80 -5.27
C LEU A 40 -29.44 25.08 -5.54
N LEU A 41 -30.62 25.23 -4.94
CA LEU A 41 -31.45 26.43 -5.08
C LEU A 41 -30.70 27.67 -4.54
N GLU A 42 -30.06 27.55 -3.38
CA GLU A 42 -29.22 28.60 -2.80
C GLU A 42 -28.00 28.93 -3.68
N ALA A 43 -27.43 27.92 -4.34
CA ALA A 43 -26.36 28.08 -5.31
C ALA A 43 -26.82 28.67 -6.66
N GLY A 44 -28.11 29.00 -6.80
CA GLY A 44 -28.68 29.69 -7.96
C GLY A 44 -29.21 28.76 -9.07
N PHE A 45 -29.36 27.46 -8.82
CA PHE A 45 -30.01 26.57 -9.78
C PHE A 45 -31.53 26.81 -9.75
N SER A 46 -32.11 27.10 -10.90
CA SER A 46 -33.56 27.19 -11.05
C SER A 46 -34.21 25.81 -11.21
N ALA A 47 -35.50 25.70 -10.85
CA ALA A 47 -36.26 24.48 -11.09
C ALA A 47 -36.35 24.12 -12.58
N GLU A 48 -36.34 25.13 -13.46
CA GLU A 48 -36.34 24.95 -14.91
C GLU A 48 -35.02 24.36 -15.44
N GLU A 49 -33.87 24.82 -14.93
CA GLU A 49 -32.57 24.23 -15.25
C GLU A 49 -32.47 22.77 -14.81
N LEU A 50 -32.98 22.44 -13.62
CA LEU A 50 -33.01 21.05 -13.15
C LEU A 50 -33.99 20.19 -13.97
N ALA A 51 -35.08 20.79 -14.46
CA ALA A 51 -36.04 20.13 -15.34
C ALA A 51 -35.57 20.04 -16.81
N ALA A 52 -34.42 20.62 -17.18
CA ALA A 52 -33.86 20.57 -18.54
C ALA A 52 -33.53 19.14 -19.01
N PHE A 53 -33.51 18.18 -18.09
CA PHE A 53 -33.28 16.76 -18.35
C PHE A 53 -34.57 15.93 -18.37
N ALA A 54 -35.75 16.55 -18.28
CA ALA A 54 -37.02 15.87 -18.50
C ALA A 54 -37.00 15.21 -19.88
N ASP A 55 -37.07 13.88 -19.90
CA ASP A 55 -37.06 13.05 -21.11
C ASP A 55 -35.78 13.12 -21.96
N TRP A 56 -34.61 13.08 -21.31
CA TRP A 56 -33.32 13.00 -21.99
C TRP A 56 -33.25 11.83 -23.00
N SER A 57 -32.83 12.12 -24.23
CA SER A 57 -32.90 11.19 -25.38
C SER A 57 -31.60 10.43 -25.69
N GLY A 58 -30.52 10.69 -24.95
CA GLY A 58 -29.21 10.07 -25.18
C GLY A 58 -28.11 11.04 -25.63
N GLU A 59 -28.47 12.27 -26.02
CA GLU A 59 -27.53 13.31 -26.45
C GLU A 59 -27.61 14.50 -25.50
N LEU A 60 -26.47 15.11 -25.16
CA LEU A 60 -26.44 16.30 -24.31
C LEU A 60 -26.49 17.56 -25.18
N SER A 61 -27.46 18.42 -24.94
CA SER A 61 -27.45 19.80 -25.47
C SER A 61 -26.41 20.66 -24.75
N GLU A 62 -26.03 21.81 -25.31
CA GLU A 62 -25.12 22.75 -24.64
C GLU A 62 -25.63 23.19 -23.27
N ALA A 63 -26.93 23.48 -23.14
CA ALA A 63 -27.55 23.85 -21.88
C ALA A 63 -27.51 22.71 -20.85
N GLN A 64 -27.82 21.47 -21.26
CA GLN A 64 -27.74 20.30 -20.38
C GLN A 64 -26.30 20.04 -19.93
N ALA A 65 -25.32 20.14 -20.84
CA ALA A 65 -23.92 19.93 -20.51
C ALA A 65 -23.39 20.98 -19.51
N ASP A 66 -23.81 22.24 -19.65
CA ASP A 66 -23.48 23.30 -18.69
C ASP A 66 -24.08 23.02 -17.30
N VAL A 67 -25.37 22.68 -17.21
CA VAL A 67 -26.02 22.32 -15.95
C VAL A 67 -25.36 21.11 -15.31
N ALA A 68 -25.08 20.05 -16.09
CA ALA A 68 -24.39 18.86 -15.59
C ALA A 68 -23.00 19.19 -15.04
N SER A 69 -22.25 20.08 -15.70
CA SER A 69 -20.92 20.50 -15.26
C SER A 69 -20.97 21.23 -13.92
N ARG A 70 -21.90 22.18 -13.77
CA ARG A 70 -22.12 22.90 -12.51
C ARG A 70 -22.57 21.97 -11.39
N LEU A 71 -23.45 21.00 -11.68
CA LEU A 71 -23.91 20.00 -10.71
C LEU A 71 -22.77 19.09 -10.24
N LEU A 72 -21.93 18.60 -11.16
CA LEU A 72 -20.77 17.76 -10.81
C LEU A 72 -19.77 18.51 -9.91
N PHE A 73 -19.56 19.80 -10.17
CA PHE A 73 -18.74 20.66 -9.31
C PHE A 73 -19.31 20.77 -7.90
N ARG A 74 -20.62 21.02 -7.77
CA ARG A 74 -21.30 21.09 -6.46
C ARG A 74 -21.31 19.75 -5.73
N LEU A 75 -21.55 18.66 -6.46
CA LEU A 75 -21.53 17.30 -5.90
C LEU A 75 -20.15 16.94 -5.34
N ARG A 76 -19.06 17.41 -5.97
CA ARG A 76 -17.69 17.26 -5.44
C ARG A 76 -17.51 18.03 -4.13
N ALA A 77 -18.05 19.24 -4.03
CA ALA A 77 -17.90 20.10 -2.85
C ALA A 77 -18.75 19.66 -1.66
N ALA A 78 -19.90 19.01 -1.90
CA ALA A 78 -20.86 18.63 -0.87
C ALA A 78 -20.40 17.53 0.10
N GLY A 79 -19.25 16.88 -0.16
CA GLY A 79 -18.74 15.79 0.66
C GLY A 79 -19.68 14.58 0.73
N GLU A 80 -19.35 13.60 1.57
CA GLU A 80 -20.16 12.36 1.73
C GLU A 80 -21.23 12.47 2.83
N GLY A 81 -21.21 13.51 3.66
CA GLY A 81 -22.09 13.65 4.83
C GLY A 81 -23.56 13.99 4.56
N LEU A 82 -23.93 14.44 3.35
CA LEU A 82 -25.35 14.69 3.06
C LEU A 82 -26.10 13.38 2.81
N VAL A 83 -27.26 13.26 3.44
CA VAL A 83 -28.16 12.11 3.34
C VAL A 83 -28.66 11.96 1.90
N ALA A 84 -28.49 10.77 1.34
CA ALA A 84 -29.06 10.40 0.06
C ALA A 84 -30.32 9.57 0.28
N SER A 85 -31.33 9.77 -0.56
CA SER A 85 -32.55 8.98 -0.53
C SER A 85 -32.32 7.63 -1.23
N ASP A 86 -32.78 6.53 -0.64
CA ASP A 86 -32.81 5.21 -1.32
C ASP A 86 -33.93 5.11 -2.36
N ARG A 87 -34.79 6.14 -2.45
CA ARG A 87 -35.85 6.23 -3.46
C ARG A 87 -35.30 6.80 -4.76
N HIS A 88 -35.77 6.22 -5.85
CA HIS A 88 -35.32 6.53 -7.20
C HIS A 88 -36.34 7.42 -7.96
N ASP A 89 -37.54 7.56 -7.40
CA ASP A 89 -38.64 8.42 -7.85
C ASP A 89 -38.62 9.77 -7.12
N VAL A 90 -37.43 10.33 -6.94
CA VAL A 90 -37.24 11.61 -6.25
C VAL A 90 -37.22 12.78 -7.24
N GLU A 91 -37.56 13.96 -6.74
CA GLU A 91 -37.60 15.16 -7.56
C GLU A 91 -36.19 15.54 -8.08
N PRO A 92 -36.11 16.15 -9.29
CA PRO A 92 -34.84 16.64 -9.81
C PRO A 92 -34.09 17.53 -8.82
N GLY A 93 -32.79 17.30 -8.69
CA GLY A 93 -31.91 17.98 -7.75
C GLY A 93 -31.69 17.29 -6.40
N GLN A 94 -32.44 16.22 -6.08
CA GLN A 94 -32.22 15.46 -4.83
C GLN A 94 -31.07 14.45 -4.97
N LEU A 95 -30.37 14.19 -3.85
CA LEU A 95 -29.35 13.15 -3.79
C LEU A 95 -29.97 11.75 -3.68
N VAL A 96 -29.44 10.82 -4.47
CA VAL A 96 -29.91 9.44 -4.52
C VAL A 96 -28.83 8.39 -4.26
N MET A 97 -29.31 7.39 -3.54
CA MET A 97 -28.89 6.03 -3.24
C MET A 97 -28.96 5.01 -4.38
N VAL A 98 -27.99 4.82 -5.29
CA VAL A 98 -28.14 3.80 -6.35
C VAL A 98 -27.17 2.64 -6.15
N GLU A 99 -27.72 1.44 -5.96
CA GLU A 99 -26.99 0.18 -5.81
C GLU A 99 -27.57 -0.88 -6.77
N GLY A 100 -26.72 -1.49 -7.58
CA GLY A 100 -27.17 -2.42 -8.62
C GLY A 100 -26.01 -2.97 -9.45
N ARG A 101 -26.30 -3.45 -10.65
CA ARG A 101 -25.30 -4.01 -11.58
C ARG A 101 -25.26 -3.24 -12.89
N VAL A 102 -24.07 -2.82 -13.33
CA VAL A 102 -23.91 -2.14 -14.63
C VAL A 102 -24.04 -3.16 -15.75
N VAL A 103 -25.00 -2.96 -16.65
CA VAL A 103 -25.21 -3.84 -17.81
C VAL A 103 -24.51 -3.32 -19.07
N SER A 104 -24.33 -2.00 -19.19
CA SER A 104 -23.63 -1.36 -20.31
C SER A 104 -23.06 -0.01 -19.90
N ALA A 105 -21.94 0.36 -20.52
CA ALA A 105 -21.34 1.68 -20.43
C ALA A 105 -21.01 2.20 -21.83
N THR A 106 -21.52 3.38 -22.20
CA THR A 106 -21.29 4.00 -23.51
C THR A 106 -20.87 5.44 -23.34
N LEU A 107 -19.93 5.91 -24.16
CA LEU A 107 -19.44 7.29 -24.10
C LEU A 107 -20.43 8.23 -24.81
N VAL A 108 -20.64 9.41 -24.25
CA VAL A 108 -21.37 10.52 -24.85
C VAL A 108 -20.47 11.75 -24.83
N GLU A 109 -20.33 12.41 -25.99
CA GLU A 109 -19.53 13.62 -26.10
C GLU A 109 -20.17 14.79 -25.35
N LEU A 110 -19.35 15.58 -24.66
CA LEU A 110 -19.77 16.85 -24.08
C LEU A 110 -19.73 17.93 -25.18
N PRO A 111 -20.77 18.74 -25.38
CA PRO A 111 -20.71 19.88 -26.31
C PRO A 111 -20.05 21.12 -25.69
N GLY A 112 -19.51 21.99 -26.54
CA GLY A 112 -19.15 23.39 -26.21
C GLY A 112 -18.21 23.57 -25.01
N ALA A 113 -18.49 24.61 -24.22
CA ALA A 113 -17.69 25.05 -23.07
C ALA A 113 -17.62 24.02 -21.92
N ALA A 114 -18.56 23.07 -21.84
CA ALA A 114 -18.55 22.03 -20.83
C ALA A 114 -17.28 21.16 -20.90
N ARG A 115 -16.68 21.01 -22.10
CA ARG A 115 -15.40 20.31 -22.28
C ARG A 115 -14.25 20.96 -21.51
N GLU A 116 -14.24 22.29 -21.47
CA GLU A 116 -13.20 23.06 -20.80
C GLU A 116 -13.40 23.07 -19.29
N ILE A 117 -14.66 23.24 -18.84
CA ILE A 117 -15.00 23.30 -17.41
C ILE A 117 -14.70 21.97 -16.70
N LEU A 118 -15.05 20.85 -17.33
CA LEU A 118 -14.85 19.52 -16.73
C LEU A 118 -13.47 18.94 -16.97
N GLU A 119 -12.62 19.61 -17.76
CA GLU A 119 -11.35 19.07 -18.26
C GLU A 119 -11.50 17.66 -18.89
N GLN A 120 -12.69 17.37 -19.43
CA GLN A 120 -13.06 16.08 -19.98
C GLN A 120 -13.87 16.27 -21.25
N LYS A 121 -13.65 15.39 -22.24
CA LYS A 121 -14.32 15.48 -23.55
C LYS A 121 -15.68 14.78 -23.58
N GLN A 122 -15.95 13.91 -22.63
CA GLN A 122 -17.03 12.94 -22.71
C GLN A 122 -17.46 12.49 -21.30
N LEU A 123 -18.75 12.19 -21.16
CA LEU A 123 -19.31 11.47 -20.02
C LEU A 123 -19.59 10.02 -20.41
N THR A 124 -19.73 9.16 -19.41
CA THR A 124 -20.14 7.76 -19.63
C THR A 124 -21.57 7.56 -19.19
N VAL A 125 -22.41 7.09 -20.12
CA VAL A 125 -23.79 6.66 -19.87
C VAL A 125 -23.75 5.21 -19.44
N CYS A 126 -24.02 4.97 -18.16
CA CYS A 126 -24.13 3.64 -17.59
C CYS A 126 -25.60 3.26 -17.47
N ARG A 127 -25.94 2.02 -17.81
CA ARG A 127 -27.24 1.43 -17.46
C ARG A 127 -27.04 0.55 -16.25
N VAL A 128 -27.68 0.88 -15.14
CA VAL A 128 -27.57 0.16 -13.87
C VAL A 128 -28.89 -0.55 -13.61
N LYS A 129 -28.86 -1.88 -13.56
CA LYS A 129 -30.02 -2.70 -13.20
C LYS A 129 -30.04 -2.92 -11.69
N LEU A 130 -31.11 -2.50 -11.05
CA LEU A 130 -31.32 -2.64 -9.62
C LEU A 130 -31.83 -4.05 -9.26
N ALA A 131 -31.84 -4.36 -7.96
CA ALA A 131 -32.30 -5.65 -7.45
C ALA A 131 -33.79 -5.95 -7.76
N ASP A 132 -34.63 -4.92 -7.81
CA ASP A 132 -36.05 -5.02 -8.17
C ASP A 132 -36.30 -5.14 -9.69
N GLY A 133 -35.24 -5.09 -10.51
CA GLY A 133 -35.30 -5.16 -11.96
C GLY A 133 -35.48 -3.82 -12.67
N LEU A 134 -35.69 -2.71 -11.94
CA LEU A 134 -35.67 -1.37 -12.50
C LEU A 134 -34.29 -1.07 -13.10
N THR A 135 -34.27 -0.33 -14.21
CA THR A 135 -33.02 0.16 -14.79
C THR A 135 -32.93 1.66 -14.56
N VAL A 136 -31.79 2.12 -14.06
CA VAL A 136 -31.44 3.52 -13.90
C VAL A 136 -30.40 3.88 -14.95
N VAL A 137 -30.57 5.02 -15.60
CA VAL A 137 -29.57 5.59 -16.50
C VAL A 137 -28.72 6.55 -15.71
N VAL A 138 -27.41 6.33 -15.71
CA VAL A 138 -26.45 7.12 -14.94
C VAL A 138 -25.49 7.81 -15.89
N LEU A 139 -25.47 9.14 -15.86
CA LEU A 139 -24.39 9.94 -16.43
C LEU A 139 -23.26 10.02 -15.42
N SER A 140 -22.10 9.46 -15.76
CA SER A 140 -20.93 9.48 -14.89
C SER A 140 -19.73 10.15 -15.52
N MET A 141 -19.02 10.93 -14.72
CA MET A 141 -17.74 11.55 -15.08
C MET A 141 -16.57 10.56 -14.95
N GLN A 142 -16.67 9.58 -14.05
CA GLN A 142 -15.64 8.57 -13.84
C GLN A 142 -16.25 7.17 -13.80
N VAL A 143 -15.64 6.24 -14.54
CA VAL A 143 -15.95 4.81 -14.53
C VAL A 143 -14.66 4.02 -14.33
N PRO A 144 -14.73 2.79 -13.81
CA PRO A 144 -13.55 1.95 -13.62
C PRO A 144 -12.74 1.77 -14.91
N THR A 145 -11.41 1.95 -14.85
CA THR A 145 -10.52 1.83 -16.02
C THR A 145 -10.53 0.41 -16.59
N ALA A 146 -10.81 -0.58 -15.75
CA ALA A 146 -10.98 -1.97 -16.15
C ALA A 146 -12.08 -2.15 -17.21
N TRP A 147 -13.13 -1.31 -17.20
CA TRP A 147 -14.20 -1.38 -18.18
C TRP A 147 -13.75 -0.86 -19.55
N SER A 148 -12.95 0.20 -19.60
CA SER A 148 -12.41 0.76 -20.84
C SER A 148 -11.43 -0.17 -21.56
N ARG A 149 -10.83 -1.12 -20.84
CA ARG A 149 -9.93 -2.14 -21.41
C ARG A 149 -10.69 -3.30 -22.05
N ARG A 150 -11.99 -3.46 -21.79
CA ARG A 150 -12.80 -4.52 -22.38
C ARG A 150 -13.13 -4.17 -23.84
N PRO A 151 -13.24 -5.18 -24.72
CA PRO A 151 -13.72 -4.94 -26.08
C PRO A 151 -15.09 -4.23 -26.06
N PRO A 152 -15.34 -3.24 -26.94
CA PRO A 152 -16.64 -2.59 -27.05
C PRO A 152 -17.77 -3.61 -27.23
N GLY A 153 -18.89 -3.39 -26.53
CA GLY A 153 -20.06 -4.27 -26.58
C GLY A 153 -19.98 -5.50 -25.67
N THR A 154 -18.86 -5.71 -24.95
CA THR A 154 -18.79 -6.76 -23.92
C THR A 154 -19.76 -6.42 -22.78
N PRO A 155 -20.69 -7.32 -22.41
CA PRO A 155 -21.52 -7.13 -21.23
C PRO A 155 -20.65 -6.92 -19.98
N LEU A 156 -20.98 -5.93 -19.15
CA LEU A 156 -20.24 -5.68 -17.91
C LEU A 156 -20.73 -6.61 -16.80
N ASP A 157 -22.02 -6.55 -16.49
CA ASP A 157 -22.67 -7.23 -15.36
C ASP A 157 -21.84 -7.15 -14.07
N GLU A 158 -21.43 -5.94 -13.70
CA GLU A 158 -20.56 -5.68 -12.53
C GLU A 158 -21.35 -4.95 -11.44
N PRO A 159 -21.26 -5.35 -10.16
CA PRO A 159 -21.94 -4.66 -9.07
C PRO A 159 -21.30 -3.29 -8.81
N VAL A 160 -22.16 -2.30 -8.59
CA VAL A 160 -21.79 -0.92 -8.33
C VAL A 160 -22.67 -0.26 -7.29
N LYS A 161 -22.11 0.75 -6.67
CA LYS A 161 -22.81 1.70 -5.81
C LYS A 161 -22.46 3.12 -6.23
N LEU A 162 -23.38 4.05 -6.22
CA LEU A 162 -23.08 5.43 -6.60
C LEU A 162 -24.02 6.42 -5.92
N ARG A 163 -23.44 7.56 -5.54
CA ARG A 163 -24.16 8.73 -5.04
C ARG A 163 -24.25 9.73 -6.16
N GLY A 164 -25.48 10.09 -6.51
CA GLY A 164 -25.75 11.00 -7.61
C GLY A 164 -26.90 11.95 -7.34
N VAL A 165 -27.15 12.84 -8.28
CA VAL A 165 -28.23 13.81 -8.29
C VAL A 165 -29.29 13.31 -9.26
N SER A 166 -30.55 13.21 -8.83
CA SER A 166 -31.67 12.93 -9.73
C SER A 166 -31.83 14.06 -10.74
N LEU A 167 -31.95 13.72 -12.03
CA LEU A 167 -32.19 14.68 -13.11
C LEU A 167 -33.57 14.54 -13.75
N GLY A 168 -34.33 13.49 -13.42
CA GLY A 168 -35.62 13.19 -14.04
C GLY A 168 -35.61 11.85 -14.77
N THR A 169 -35.97 11.84 -16.05
CA THR A 169 -36.17 10.62 -16.85
C THR A 169 -35.33 10.62 -18.13
N ALA A 170 -34.90 9.43 -18.54
CA ALA A 170 -34.24 9.18 -19.81
C ALA A 170 -35.04 8.19 -20.65
N THR A 171 -35.32 8.55 -21.90
CA THR A 171 -36.03 7.68 -22.85
C THR A 171 -35.03 7.09 -23.84
N LEU A 172 -34.57 5.87 -23.55
CA LEU A 172 -33.59 5.15 -24.38
C LEU A 172 -34.21 3.88 -24.96
N ALA A 173 -34.15 3.73 -26.29
CA ALA A 173 -34.74 2.60 -27.01
C ALA A 173 -36.24 2.37 -26.64
N GLY A 174 -37.01 3.46 -26.53
CA GLY A 174 -38.44 3.43 -26.21
C GLY A 174 -38.79 3.07 -24.77
N LYS A 175 -37.81 3.01 -23.86
CA LYS A 175 -38.03 2.79 -22.43
C LYS A 175 -37.64 4.03 -21.63
N THR A 176 -38.57 4.50 -20.81
CA THR A 176 -38.35 5.59 -19.86
C THR A 176 -37.78 5.03 -18.56
N ASN A 177 -36.65 5.56 -18.12
CA ASN A 177 -35.92 5.12 -16.94
C ASN A 177 -35.51 6.35 -16.11
N PRO A 178 -35.35 6.25 -14.78
CA PRO A 178 -34.78 7.35 -13.99
C PRO A 178 -33.39 7.74 -14.50
N LEU A 179 -33.10 9.04 -14.51
CA LEU A 179 -31.82 9.60 -14.91
C LEU A 179 -31.11 10.19 -13.69
N VAL A 180 -29.87 9.77 -13.47
CA VAL A 180 -29.03 10.21 -12.36
C VAL A 180 -27.69 10.72 -12.89
N LEU A 181 -27.19 11.82 -12.34
CA LEU A 181 -25.85 12.32 -12.58
C LEU A 181 -24.96 12.01 -11.39
N ALA A 182 -23.86 11.30 -11.62
CA ALA A 182 -22.92 10.93 -10.58
C ALA A 182 -21.50 11.34 -10.94
N ARG A 183 -20.70 11.65 -9.91
CA ARG A 183 -19.28 11.95 -10.11
C ARG A 183 -18.50 10.70 -10.50
N ARG A 184 -18.78 9.58 -9.83
CA ARG A 184 -18.09 8.31 -10.00
C ARG A 184 -19.01 7.16 -9.63
N LEU A 185 -18.73 5.98 -10.19
CA LEU A 185 -19.31 4.72 -9.73
C LEU A 185 -18.30 4.03 -8.80
N GLN A 186 -18.76 3.62 -7.62
CA GLN A 186 -18.03 2.69 -6.78
C GLN A 186 -18.20 1.28 -7.36
N TRP A 187 -17.11 0.53 -7.44
CA TRP A 187 -17.06 -0.76 -8.14
C TRP A 187 -16.66 -1.90 -7.22
N PHE A 188 -17.44 -2.98 -7.22
CA PHE A 188 -17.29 -4.12 -6.31
C PHE A 188 -17.13 -5.45 -7.06
N PRO A 189 -16.15 -5.59 -7.96
CA PRO A 189 -16.08 -6.70 -8.92
C PRO A 189 -16.19 -8.09 -8.30
N ASP A 190 -17.02 -8.93 -8.91
CA ASP A 190 -17.19 -10.34 -8.51
C ASP A 190 -16.06 -11.23 -9.06
N ALA A 191 -15.42 -10.82 -10.17
CA ALA A 191 -14.42 -11.60 -10.88
C ALA A 191 -13.44 -10.70 -11.68
N ASN A 192 -12.45 -11.32 -12.33
CA ASN A 192 -11.48 -10.66 -13.22
C ASN A 192 -10.63 -9.56 -12.56
N VAL A 193 -10.46 -9.65 -11.24
CA VAL A 193 -9.52 -8.84 -10.46
C VAL A 193 -8.56 -9.77 -9.72
N SER A 194 -7.47 -9.22 -9.19
CA SER A 194 -6.55 -10.01 -8.40
C SER A 194 -7.18 -10.46 -7.08
N ALA A 195 -6.62 -11.50 -6.48
CA ALA A 195 -7.10 -12.01 -5.20
C ALA A 195 -7.06 -10.96 -4.08
N GLY A 196 -6.10 -10.03 -4.13
CA GLY A 196 -6.02 -8.94 -3.16
C GLY A 196 -7.13 -7.91 -3.33
N VAL A 197 -7.43 -7.52 -4.56
CA VAL A 197 -8.59 -6.63 -4.86
C VAL A 197 -9.90 -7.32 -4.50
N SER A 198 -10.08 -8.60 -4.85
CA SER A 198 -11.27 -9.36 -4.47
C SER A 198 -11.44 -9.43 -2.94
N TRP A 199 -10.34 -9.64 -2.22
CA TRP A 199 -10.34 -9.62 -0.75
C TRP A 199 -10.72 -8.25 -0.18
N LEU A 200 -10.19 -7.16 -0.74
CA LEU A 200 -10.55 -5.79 -0.36
C LEU A 200 -12.05 -5.52 -0.58
N VAL A 201 -12.57 -5.87 -1.76
CA VAL A 201 -13.98 -5.69 -2.14
C VAL A 201 -14.91 -6.45 -1.20
N HIS A 202 -14.54 -7.66 -0.79
CA HIS A 202 -15.29 -8.43 0.22
C HIS A 202 -15.40 -7.69 1.56
N HIS A 203 -14.45 -6.82 1.88
CA HIS A 203 -14.47 -5.94 3.06
C HIS A 203 -15.07 -4.55 2.77
N GLY A 204 -15.81 -4.41 1.67
CA GLY A 204 -16.51 -3.18 1.31
C GLY A 204 -15.64 -2.10 0.67
N PHE A 205 -14.40 -2.43 0.28
CA PHE A 205 -13.54 -1.50 -0.45
C PHE A 205 -14.06 -1.24 -1.87
N ASP A 206 -14.02 0.01 -2.28
CA ASP A 206 -14.32 0.40 -3.65
C ASP A 206 -13.09 0.25 -4.56
N ALA A 207 -13.10 -0.78 -5.42
CA ALA A 207 -11.99 -1.09 -6.31
C ALA A 207 -11.68 0.03 -7.31
N ALA A 208 -12.64 0.90 -7.64
CA ALA A 208 -12.42 2.04 -8.53
C ALA A 208 -11.45 3.07 -7.93
N LEU A 209 -11.24 3.08 -6.62
CA LEU A 209 -10.25 3.96 -5.98
C LEU A 209 -8.80 3.60 -6.37
N LEU A 210 -8.53 2.35 -6.78
CA LEU A 210 -7.20 1.95 -7.24
C LEU A 210 -6.83 2.58 -8.59
N ASP A 211 -7.83 2.99 -9.39
CA ASP A 211 -7.60 3.71 -10.64
C ASP A 211 -7.02 5.11 -10.43
N GLU A 212 -7.10 5.63 -9.20
CA GLU A 212 -6.57 6.95 -8.82
C GLU A 212 -5.13 6.87 -8.31
N VAL A 213 -4.59 5.67 -8.11
CA VAL A 213 -3.21 5.48 -7.68
C VAL A 213 -2.25 5.96 -8.78
N ARG A 214 -1.24 6.75 -8.39
CA ARG A 214 -0.22 7.31 -9.29
C ARG A 214 1.17 6.91 -8.82
N HIS A 215 1.82 6.01 -9.55
CA HIS A 215 3.18 5.58 -9.25
C HIS A 215 4.21 6.70 -9.50
N GLY A 216 5.25 6.76 -8.66
CA GLY A 216 6.32 7.74 -8.76
C GLY A 216 5.92 9.16 -8.37
N GLN A 217 4.75 9.36 -7.77
CA GLN A 217 4.28 10.66 -7.28
C GLN A 217 4.20 10.68 -5.74
N PRO A 218 4.41 11.84 -5.10
CA PRO A 218 4.21 12.00 -3.66
C PRO A 218 2.72 11.84 -3.29
N PHE A 219 2.44 11.59 -2.01
CA PHE A 219 1.06 11.61 -1.51
C PHE A 219 0.51 13.04 -1.53
N THR A 220 -0.77 13.14 -1.85
CA THR A 220 -1.60 14.33 -1.73
C THR A 220 -2.45 14.23 -0.45
N ARG A 221 -3.02 15.34 0.00
CA ARG A 221 -3.84 15.35 1.23
C ARG A 221 -5.14 14.57 1.02
N LEU A 222 -5.67 14.01 2.10
CA LEU A 222 -6.92 13.23 2.10
C LEU A 222 -8.10 14.01 1.50
N SER A 223 -8.25 15.27 1.89
CA SER A 223 -9.32 16.15 1.39
C SER A 223 -9.24 16.46 -0.11
N GLU A 224 -8.06 16.26 -0.71
CA GLU A 224 -7.77 16.66 -2.09
C GLU A 224 -7.73 15.46 -3.05
N SER A 225 -7.62 14.23 -2.53
CA SER A 225 -7.20 13.08 -3.33
C SER A 225 -7.93 11.78 -3.02
N LEU A 226 -8.45 11.16 -4.08
CA LEU A 226 -9.01 9.82 -4.02
C LEU A 226 -7.94 8.74 -3.81
N GLU A 227 -6.69 8.97 -4.21
CA GLU A 227 -5.58 8.07 -3.88
C GLU A 227 -5.34 8.03 -2.37
N ALA A 228 -5.38 9.19 -1.70
CA ALA A 228 -5.24 9.24 -0.25
C ALA A 228 -6.42 8.54 0.43
N LYS A 229 -7.65 8.72 -0.07
CA LYS A 229 -8.81 7.95 0.39
C LYS A 229 -8.59 6.44 0.25
N ALA A 230 -8.11 5.98 -0.90
CA ALA A 230 -7.79 4.57 -1.16
C ALA A 230 -6.77 4.03 -0.13
N PHE A 231 -5.71 4.79 0.13
CA PHE A 231 -4.68 4.44 1.10
C PHE A 231 -5.24 4.21 2.50
N TYR A 232 -6.02 5.17 3.02
CA TYR A 232 -6.57 5.08 4.37
C TYR A 232 -7.67 4.02 4.48
N GLU A 233 -8.52 3.84 3.46
CA GLU A 233 -9.51 2.77 3.45
C GLU A 233 -8.86 1.38 3.49
N ILE A 234 -7.85 1.14 2.65
CA ILE A 234 -7.11 -0.13 2.68
C ILE A 234 -6.44 -0.33 4.03
N LEU A 235 -5.79 0.71 4.57
CA LEU A 235 -5.11 0.63 5.85
C LEU A 235 -6.09 0.35 7.02
N ALA A 236 -7.28 0.96 6.98
CA ALA A 236 -8.35 0.70 7.94
C ALA A 236 -8.92 -0.72 7.81
N ILE A 237 -9.06 -1.25 6.59
CA ILE A 237 -9.49 -2.63 6.35
C ILE A 237 -8.45 -3.61 6.89
N VAL A 238 -7.17 -3.48 6.52
CA VAL A 238 -6.14 -4.40 7.00
C VAL A 238 -5.93 -4.29 8.52
N ALA A 239 -6.16 -3.13 9.13
CA ALA A 239 -6.09 -2.95 10.59
C ALA A 239 -7.11 -3.83 11.36
N GLN A 240 -8.21 -4.21 10.73
CA GLN A 240 -9.23 -5.07 11.33
C GLN A 240 -8.85 -6.55 11.26
N CYS A 241 -7.87 -6.90 10.42
CA CYS A 241 -7.49 -8.28 10.17
C CYS A 241 -6.36 -8.75 11.08
N LYS A 242 -6.34 -10.06 11.36
CA LYS A 242 -5.20 -10.68 12.05
C LYS A 242 -4.04 -10.84 11.05
N PRO A 243 -2.79 -10.53 11.43
CA PRO A 243 -1.64 -10.63 10.50
C PRO A 243 -1.49 -12.01 9.84
N ALA A 244 -1.75 -13.07 10.60
CA ALA A 244 -1.69 -14.45 10.12
C ALA A 244 -2.70 -14.76 9.01
N GLU A 245 -3.83 -14.04 8.95
CA GLU A 245 -4.87 -14.26 7.94
C GLU A 245 -4.38 -13.84 6.56
N LEU A 246 -3.85 -12.63 6.41
CA LEU A 246 -3.28 -12.15 5.15
C LEU A 246 -2.11 -13.04 4.71
N ALA A 247 -1.25 -13.45 5.64
CA ALA A 247 -0.14 -14.36 5.34
C ALA A 247 -0.63 -15.72 4.83
N LEU A 248 -1.69 -16.27 5.42
CA LEU A 248 -2.31 -17.52 4.98
C LEU A 248 -2.88 -17.36 3.57
N ARG A 249 -3.63 -16.28 3.30
CA ARG A 249 -4.19 -15.99 1.97
C ARG A 249 -3.10 -15.89 0.91
N VAL A 250 -2.00 -15.20 1.18
CA VAL A 250 -0.87 -15.15 0.23
C VAL A 250 -0.34 -16.55 -0.04
N ARG A 251 -0.11 -17.36 1.00
CA ARG A 251 0.40 -18.73 0.85
C ARG A 251 -0.52 -19.63 0.03
N GLU A 252 -1.83 -19.46 0.13
CA GLU A 252 -2.81 -20.16 -0.72
C GLU A 252 -2.65 -19.82 -2.21
N LEU A 253 -2.22 -18.59 -2.53
CA LEU A 253 -2.02 -18.11 -3.90
C LEU A 253 -0.66 -18.49 -4.49
N LEU A 254 0.38 -18.65 -3.66
CA LEU A 254 1.75 -18.89 -4.12
C LEU A 254 1.92 -20.09 -5.07
N PRO A 255 1.22 -21.24 -4.91
CA PRO A 255 1.31 -22.33 -5.88
C PRO A 255 0.87 -21.93 -7.29
N ALA A 256 -0.23 -21.17 -7.41
CA ALA A 256 -0.70 -20.68 -8.71
C ALA A 256 0.28 -19.66 -9.31
N VAL A 257 0.85 -18.78 -8.47
CA VAL A 257 1.90 -17.83 -8.87
C VAL A 257 3.16 -18.56 -9.36
N GLU A 258 3.59 -19.62 -8.69
CA GLU A 258 4.73 -20.45 -9.11
C GLU A 258 4.50 -21.06 -10.49
N VAL A 259 3.31 -21.63 -10.73
CA VAL A 259 2.95 -22.24 -12.01
C VAL A 259 2.91 -21.19 -13.12
N ALA A 260 2.26 -20.04 -12.88
CA ALA A 260 2.20 -18.94 -13.84
C ALA A 260 3.58 -18.40 -14.18
N ALA A 261 4.45 -18.22 -13.18
CA ALA A 261 5.81 -17.74 -13.38
C ALA A 261 6.69 -18.73 -14.16
N LYS A 262 6.56 -20.05 -13.91
CA LYS A 262 7.25 -21.06 -14.73
C LYS A 262 6.80 -21.05 -16.18
N LEU A 263 5.50 -20.86 -16.42
CA LEU A 263 4.96 -20.74 -17.77
C LEU A 263 5.52 -19.48 -18.46
N ASP A 264 5.53 -18.33 -17.78
CA ASP A 264 6.10 -17.09 -18.31
C ASP A 264 7.59 -17.22 -18.63
N ALA A 265 8.37 -17.85 -17.74
CA ALA A 265 9.78 -18.14 -17.97
C ALA A 265 9.99 -19.02 -19.22
N ALA A 266 9.17 -20.07 -19.39
CA ALA A 266 9.23 -20.95 -20.56
C ALA A 266 8.87 -20.21 -21.86
N GLN A 267 7.84 -19.36 -21.83
CA GLN A 267 7.44 -18.53 -22.98
C GLN A 267 8.53 -17.52 -23.36
N ALA A 268 9.11 -16.83 -22.37
CA ALA A 268 10.25 -15.93 -22.59
C ALA A 268 11.44 -16.69 -23.18
N ALA A 269 11.76 -17.88 -22.65
CA ALA A 269 12.85 -18.70 -23.18
C ALA A 269 12.61 -19.13 -24.64
N ALA A 270 11.37 -19.46 -25.02
CA ALA A 270 10.98 -19.78 -26.39
C ALA A 270 11.13 -18.58 -27.32
N LYS A 271 10.55 -17.42 -26.95
CA LYS A 271 10.65 -16.18 -27.72
C LYS A 271 12.10 -15.75 -27.94
N ARG A 272 12.95 -15.90 -26.92
CA ARG A 272 14.39 -15.63 -27.04
C ARG A 272 15.06 -16.50 -28.11
N ARG A 273 14.68 -17.78 -28.25
CA ARG A 273 15.24 -18.66 -29.29
C ARG A 273 14.83 -18.18 -30.68
N GLU A 274 13.56 -17.82 -30.86
CA GLU A 274 13.07 -17.24 -32.12
C GLU A 274 13.85 -15.97 -32.51
N LEU A 275 14.00 -15.03 -31.56
CA LEU A 275 14.75 -13.79 -31.80
C LEU A 275 16.23 -14.05 -32.09
N ALA A 276 16.84 -15.07 -31.47
CA ALA A 276 18.22 -15.46 -31.73
C ALA A 276 18.41 -16.09 -33.12
N ASP A 277 17.38 -16.78 -33.64
CA ASP A 277 17.39 -17.30 -35.00
C ASP A 277 17.21 -16.17 -36.02
N GLU A 278 16.28 -15.24 -35.77
CA GLU A 278 16.08 -14.03 -36.60
C GLU A 278 17.34 -13.16 -36.65
N TRP A 279 18.04 -13.01 -35.52
CA TRP A 279 19.29 -12.26 -35.42
C TRP A 279 20.36 -12.71 -36.43
N LYS A 280 20.43 -14.02 -36.71
CA LYS A 280 21.44 -14.59 -37.61
C LYS A 280 21.31 -14.02 -39.02
N THR A 281 20.08 -13.85 -39.49
CA THR A 281 19.75 -13.35 -40.83
C THR A 281 19.46 -11.85 -40.88
N ALA A 282 19.31 -11.20 -39.73
CA ALA A 282 18.95 -9.79 -39.62
C ALA A 282 20.02 -8.83 -40.17
N SER A 283 19.57 -7.71 -40.74
CA SER A 283 20.42 -6.58 -41.14
C SER A 283 21.08 -5.91 -39.93
N ALA A 284 22.11 -5.09 -40.14
CA ALA A 284 22.77 -4.36 -39.06
C ALA A 284 21.82 -3.46 -38.25
N ALA A 285 20.90 -2.75 -38.92
CA ALA A 285 19.90 -1.90 -38.25
C ALA A 285 18.89 -2.73 -37.44
N THR A 286 18.43 -3.86 -37.99
CA THR A 286 17.50 -4.77 -37.31
C THR A 286 18.13 -5.44 -36.09
N ARG A 287 19.43 -5.76 -36.14
CA ARG A 287 20.15 -6.37 -35.02
C ARG A 287 20.12 -5.50 -33.77
N GLU A 288 20.26 -4.18 -33.87
CA GLU A 288 20.22 -3.35 -32.65
C GLU A 288 18.85 -3.41 -31.96
N LEU A 289 17.75 -3.41 -32.73
CA LEU A 289 16.40 -3.60 -32.19
C LEU A 289 16.25 -4.97 -31.53
N LEU A 290 16.64 -6.04 -32.22
CA LEU A 290 16.59 -7.41 -31.68
C LEU A 290 17.45 -7.54 -30.41
N ARG A 291 18.50 -6.74 -30.25
CA ARG A 291 19.40 -6.80 -29.08
C ARG A 291 18.67 -6.37 -27.84
N SER A 292 17.94 -5.26 -27.95
CA SER A 292 17.10 -4.73 -26.88
C SER A 292 15.98 -5.72 -26.53
N GLU A 293 15.36 -6.35 -27.53
CA GLU A 293 14.28 -7.31 -27.32
C GLU A 293 14.76 -8.61 -26.67
N ILE A 294 15.92 -9.14 -27.10
CA ILE A 294 16.57 -10.29 -26.47
C ILE A 294 16.93 -9.97 -25.02
N ALA A 295 17.49 -8.79 -24.74
CA ALA A 295 17.84 -8.35 -23.39
C ALA A 295 16.59 -8.22 -22.49
N ASN A 296 15.50 -7.67 -23.02
CA ASN A 296 14.21 -7.59 -22.31
C ASN A 296 13.63 -8.98 -22.02
N THR A 297 13.70 -9.89 -22.99
CA THR A 297 13.22 -11.27 -22.85
C THR A 297 14.04 -12.04 -21.81
N LEU A 298 15.37 -11.84 -21.79
CA LEU A 298 16.26 -12.38 -20.75
C LEU A 298 15.89 -11.86 -19.36
N ARG A 299 15.64 -10.55 -19.22
CA ARG A 299 15.22 -9.94 -17.95
C ARG A 299 13.88 -10.50 -17.48
N ARG A 300 12.90 -10.65 -18.38
CA ARG A 300 11.59 -11.25 -18.08
C ARG A 300 11.73 -12.69 -17.62
N GLN A 301 12.52 -13.50 -18.33
CA GLN A 301 12.81 -14.88 -17.94
C GLN A 301 13.43 -14.95 -16.53
N ALA A 302 14.50 -14.19 -16.28
CA ALA A 302 15.17 -14.19 -14.97
C ALA A 302 14.25 -13.72 -13.83
N THR A 303 13.39 -12.75 -14.11
CA THR A 303 12.35 -12.28 -13.18
C THR A 303 11.37 -13.40 -12.85
N ALA A 304 10.82 -14.05 -13.88
CA ALA A 304 9.87 -15.14 -13.73
C ALA A 304 10.47 -16.34 -12.97
N ASP A 305 11.72 -16.72 -13.27
CA ASP A 305 12.45 -17.74 -12.54
C ASP A 305 12.63 -17.37 -11.05
N HIS A 306 12.92 -16.11 -10.74
CA HIS A 306 13.02 -15.63 -9.36
C HIS A 306 11.66 -15.64 -8.65
N VAL A 307 10.59 -15.22 -9.32
CA VAL A 307 9.21 -15.29 -8.80
C VAL A 307 8.85 -16.73 -8.46
N ALA A 308 9.10 -17.69 -9.36
CA ALA A 308 8.84 -19.11 -9.12
C ALA A 308 9.66 -19.63 -7.93
N LYS A 309 10.94 -19.27 -7.84
CA LYS A 309 11.82 -19.68 -6.73
C LYS A 309 11.32 -19.14 -5.38
N ARG A 310 10.90 -17.87 -5.33
CA ARG A 310 10.36 -17.26 -4.11
C ARG A 310 9.04 -17.89 -3.70
N ALA A 311 8.12 -18.07 -4.66
CA ALA A 311 6.83 -18.71 -4.41
C ALA A 311 7.00 -20.13 -3.83
N LYS A 312 7.94 -20.92 -4.37
CA LYS A 312 8.30 -22.23 -3.83
C LYS A 312 8.82 -22.19 -2.39
N SER A 313 9.47 -21.09 -1.98
CA SER A 313 9.93 -20.88 -0.60
C SER A 313 8.83 -20.33 0.33
N GLY A 314 7.59 -20.18 -0.15
CA GLY A 314 6.49 -19.66 0.64
C GLY A 314 6.50 -18.14 0.81
N LEU A 315 7.21 -17.41 -0.06
CA LEU A 315 7.32 -15.95 -0.04
C LEU A 315 6.98 -15.35 -1.41
N SER A 316 6.49 -14.12 -1.43
CA SER A 316 6.33 -13.36 -2.66
C SER A 316 7.69 -12.80 -3.12
N SER A 317 7.85 -12.68 -4.44
CA SER A 317 8.91 -11.88 -5.04
C SER A 317 8.46 -10.43 -5.15
N ILE A 318 9.35 -9.48 -4.90
CA ILE A 318 9.06 -8.05 -5.09
C ILE A 318 9.27 -7.55 -6.53
N TRP A 319 9.80 -8.38 -7.44
CA TRP A 319 10.05 -7.91 -8.80
C TRP A 319 8.80 -7.46 -9.57
N PRO A 320 7.62 -8.10 -9.44
CA PRO A 320 6.40 -7.61 -10.08
C PRO A 320 6.08 -6.16 -9.71
N ILE A 321 6.12 -5.81 -8.41
CA ILE A 321 5.83 -4.44 -7.93
C ILE A 321 6.92 -3.42 -8.30
N VAL A 322 8.11 -3.88 -8.69
CA VAL A 322 9.20 -3.00 -9.15
C VAL A 322 9.08 -2.72 -10.65
N LEU A 323 8.76 -3.76 -11.43
CA LEU A 323 8.80 -3.77 -12.90
C LEU A 323 7.46 -3.42 -13.55
N ASP A 324 6.34 -3.83 -12.96
CA ASP A 324 4.97 -3.58 -13.44
C ASP A 324 4.06 -3.22 -12.27
N PRO A 325 4.30 -2.06 -11.63
CA PRO A 325 3.58 -1.66 -10.44
C PRO A 325 2.09 -1.42 -10.74
N GLU A 326 1.74 -0.88 -11.92
CA GLU A 326 0.34 -0.61 -12.29
C GLU A 326 -0.51 -1.87 -12.29
N ARG A 327 0.05 -3.02 -12.71
CA ARG A 327 -0.67 -4.30 -12.67
C ARG A 327 -0.73 -4.93 -11.29
N SER A 328 0.23 -4.60 -10.43
CA SER A 328 0.36 -5.21 -9.11
C SER A 328 -0.40 -4.45 -8.02
N THR A 329 -0.89 -3.25 -8.31
CA THR A 329 -1.67 -2.43 -7.36
C THR A 329 -2.90 -3.18 -6.86
N GLY A 330 -3.01 -3.32 -5.54
CA GLY A 330 -4.07 -4.09 -4.89
C GLY A 330 -3.73 -5.58 -4.68
N ASP A 331 -2.59 -6.07 -5.18
CA ASP A 331 -2.19 -7.48 -4.99
C ASP A 331 -1.64 -7.74 -3.59
N LEU A 332 -1.84 -8.97 -3.12
CA LEU A 332 -1.33 -9.45 -1.84
C LEU A 332 0.11 -9.97 -1.97
N PHE A 333 0.98 -9.53 -1.06
CA PHE A 333 2.37 -9.93 -0.98
C PHE A 333 2.74 -10.38 0.44
N LEU A 334 3.60 -11.40 0.53
CA LEU A 334 4.25 -11.84 1.75
C LEU A 334 5.76 -11.71 1.58
N ILE A 335 6.34 -10.67 2.18
CA ILE A 335 7.76 -10.39 2.08
C ILE A 335 8.46 -10.67 3.41
N GLU A 336 9.75 -10.97 3.33
CA GLU A 336 10.63 -11.15 4.49
C GLU A 336 11.87 -10.29 4.29
N GLY A 337 12.32 -9.65 5.36
CA GLY A 337 13.46 -8.74 5.33
C GLY A 337 13.88 -8.25 6.70
N THR A 338 14.67 -7.19 6.72
CA THR A 338 15.10 -6.51 7.95
C THR A 338 14.50 -5.10 7.98
N ALA A 339 13.65 -4.83 8.95
CA ALA A 339 13.20 -3.48 9.27
C ALA A 339 14.38 -2.68 9.82
N ARG A 340 14.72 -1.58 9.15
CA ARG A 340 15.80 -0.68 9.58
C ARG A 340 15.34 0.63 10.19
N ARG A 341 14.08 0.97 9.97
CA ARG A 341 13.36 2.12 10.55
C ARG A 341 11.95 1.67 10.92
N ALA A 342 11.41 2.24 12.00
CA ALA A 342 9.99 2.15 12.34
C ALA A 342 9.54 3.46 13.00
N VAL A 343 8.80 4.29 12.27
CA VAL A 343 8.37 5.61 12.74
C VAL A 343 6.85 5.67 12.85
N ARG A 344 6.36 6.23 13.95
CA ARG A 344 4.93 6.48 14.16
C ARG A 344 4.49 7.71 13.37
N ILE A 345 3.43 7.56 12.59
CA ILE A 345 2.78 8.63 11.85
C ILE A 345 1.41 8.87 12.47
N VAL A 346 1.18 10.10 12.93
CA VAL A 346 -0.13 10.54 13.42
C VAL A 346 -0.94 11.05 12.24
N VAL A 347 -2.18 10.59 12.11
CA VAL A 347 -3.11 11.06 11.08
C VAL A 347 -3.78 12.32 11.60
N ASP A 348 -3.17 13.47 11.32
CA ASP A 348 -3.78 14.77 11.62
C ASP A 348 -4.85 15.06 10.56
N ASP A 349 -6.11 14.73 10.83
CA ASP A 349 -7.23 15.25 10.04
C ASP A 349 -7.95 16.37 10.80
N PRO A 350 -7.69 17.64 10.46
CA PRO A 350 -8.36 18.78 11.09
C PRO A 350 -9.82 18.95 10.67
N SER A 351 -10.31 18.17 9.69
CA SER A 351 -11.63 18.41 9.08
C SER A 351 -12.81 17.79 9.83
N GLY A 352 -12.58 16.96 10.85
CA GLY A 352 -13.65 16.30 11.60
C GLY A 352 -14.52 15.37 10.75
N SER A 353 -14.16 15.15 9.47
CA SER A 353 -14.77 14.09 8.67
C SER A 353 -14.34 12.79 9.32
N GLU A 354 -15.31 12.06 9.89
CA GLU A 354 -15.11 10.74 10.45
C GLU A 354 -14.27 9.93 9.47
N ILE A 355 -13.01 9.67 9.87
CA ILE A 355 -12.09 8.81 9.15
C ILE A 355 -12.85 7.51 8.94
N VAL A 356 -13.23 7.24 7.67
CA VAL A 356 -13.87 6.03 7.14
C VAL A 356 -14.50 5.20 8.25
N PRO A 357 -15.79 5.40 8.59
CA PRO A 357 -16.44 4.55 9.58
C PRO A 357 -16.22 3.10 9.15
N ALA A 358 -15.55 2.33 10.02
CA ALA A 358 -15.33 0.91 9.78
C ALA A 358 -16.72 0.29 9.66
N LYS A 359 -17.14 0.01 8.43
CA LYS A 359 -18.52 -0.35 8.11
C LYS A 359 -18.81 -1.76 8.65
N GLY A 360 -19.16 -1.82 9.94
CA GLY A 360 -19.69 -2.99 10.62
C GLY A 360 -21.14 -2.73 10.98
N ASP A 361 -22.02 -3.65 10.57
CA ASP A 361 -23.45 -3.56 10.84
C ASP A 361 -23.75 -3.39 12.34
N VAL A 362 -24.70 -2.50 12.61
CA VAL A 362 -25.26 -2.12 13.89
C VAL A 362 -25.52 -3.33 14.80
N ARG A 363 -24.70 -3.52 15.85
CA ARG A 363 -25.12 -3.92 17.22
C ARG A 363 -23.93 -4.03 18.19
N GLY A 364 -23.75 -3.00 19.02
CA GLY A 364 -23.21 -3.12 20.38
C GLY A 364 -21.78 -2.63 20.62
N ASP A 365 -21.68 -1.45 21.23
CA ASP A 365 -20.65 -0.96 22.18
C ASP A 365 -19.15 -1.00 21.83
N SER A 366 -18.76 -1.40 20.63
CA SER A 366 -17.36 -1.28 20.20
C SER A 366 -17.12 0.13 19.67
N GLN A 367 -16.59 1.03 20.49
CA GLN A 367 -16.14 2.36 20.02
C GLN A 367 -15.31 2.20 18.75
N GLU A 368 -15.85 2.72 17.65
CA GLU A 368 -15.25 2.81 16.32
C GLU A 368 -14.03 3.75 16.39
N ALA A 369 -12.92 3.24 16.90
CA ALA A 369 -11.65 3.96 16.85
C ALA A 369 -11.15 3.95 15.41
N GLY A 370 -11.57 4.94 14.63
CA GLY A 370 -10.99 5.24 13.31
C GLY A 370 -9.46 5.28 13.39
N LEU A 371 -8.79 5.01 12.27
CA LEU A 371 -7.34 4.93 12.20
C LEU A 371 -6.68 6.29 12.54
N ARG A 372 -6.23 6.46 13.79
CA ARG A 372 -5.60 7.70 14.27
C ARG A 372 -4.10 7.78 14.01
N GLU A 373 -3.47 6.63 13.86
CA GLU A 373 -2.04 6.52 13.65
C GLU A 373 -1.73 5.23 12.91
N TYR A 374 -0.55 5.22 12.30
CA TYR A 374 0.06 4.04 11.71
C TYR A 374 1.57 4.15 11.86
N TYR A 375 2.30 3.11 11.45
CA TYR A 375 3.76 3.09 11.50
C TYR A 375 4.31 2.87 10.11
N GLU A 376 5.38 3.57 9.78
CA GLU A 376 6.13 3.40 8.54
C GLU A 376 7.42 2.63 8.82
N LEU A 377 7.59 1.50 8.13
CA LEU A 377 8.76 0.63 8.26
C LEU A 377 9.56 0.59 6.97
N ASP A 378 10.87 0.77 7.07
CA ASP A 378 11.80 0.55 5.96
C ASP A 378 12.30 -0.90 5.98
N VAL A 379 11.68 -1.76 5.17
CA VAL A 379 11.98 -3.20 5.13
C VAL A 379 12.91 -3.52 3.97
N PHE A 380 14.14 -3.93 4.29
CA PHE A 380 15.13 -4.32 3.29
C PHE A 380 15.04 -5.82 3.03
N THR A 381 14.57 -6.19 1.85
CA THR A 381 14.41 -7.59 1.44
C THR A 381 15.70 -8.15 0.84
N THR A 382 15.83 -9.48 0.83
CA THR A 382 16.96 -10.15 0.16
C THR A 382 16.88 -10.03 -1.36
N ASP A 383 15.70 -9.79 -1.92
CA ASP A 383 15.47 -9.71 -3.36
C ASP A 383 16.26 -8.53 -3.98
N PHE A 384 16.23 -7.37 -3.31
CA PHE A 384 16.95 -6.17 -3.73
C PHE A 384 18.47 -6.29 -3.60
N GLN A 385 18.96 -7.02 -2.60
CA GLN A 385 20.41 -7.18 -2.36
C GLN A 385 21.14 -7.84 -3.53
N SER A 386 20.42 -8.62 -4.35
CA SER A 386 20.98 -9.31 -5.51
C SER A 386 21.27 -8.39 -6.70
N GLN A 387 20.67 -7.20 -6.76
CA GLN A 387 20.83 -6.26 -7.86
C GLN A 387 21.46 -4.93 -7.39
N PRO A 388 22.65 -4.55 -7.92
CA PRO A 388 23.33 -3.33 -7.50
C PRO A 388 22.48 -2.05 -7.57
N ALA A 389 21.60 -1.95 -8.57
CA ALA A 389 20.73 -0.78 -8.78
C ALA A 389 19.67 -0.60 -7.68
N TYR A 390 19.38 -1.64 -6.90
CA TYR A 390 18.29 -1.64 -5.92
C TYR A 390 18.74 -2.03 -4.50
N LYS A 391 20.02 -2.34 -4.29
CA LYS A 391 20.56 -2.90 -3.05
C LYS A 391 20.16 -2.11 -1.79
N ASP A 392 20.09 -0.80 -1.91
CA ASP A 392 19.82 0.12 -0.81
C ASP A 392 18.38 0.68 -0.84
N GLN A 393 17.49 0.08 -1.64
CA GLN A 393 16.08 0.48 -1.68
C GLN A 393 15.26 -0.37 -0.70
N PRO A 394 14.50 0.25 0.23
CA PRO A 394 13.56 -0.48 1.07
C PRO A 394 12.25 -0.76 0.32
N VAL A 395 11.46 -1.70 0.84
CA VAL A 395 10.01 -1.70 0.69
C VAL A 395 9.44 -0.94 1.87
N ILE A 396 8.73 0.15 1.61
CA ILE A 396 8.04 0.92 2.65
C ILE A 396 6.78 0.16 3.06
N CYS A 397 6.70 -0.24 4.31
CA CYS A 397 5.53 -0.93 4.84
C CYS A 397 4.81 0.00 5.81
N CYS A 398 3.64 0.50 5.43
CA CYS A 398 2.74 1.21 6.34
C CYS A 398 1.89 0.17 7.07
N VAL A 399 2.12 0.01 8.37
CA VAL A 399 1.45 -0.97 9.22
C VAL A 399 0.53 -0.26 10.20
N ALA A 400 -0.68 -0.78 10.41
CA ALA A 400 -1.62 -0.17 11.35
C ALA A 400 -1.13 -0.25 12.80
N ARG A 401 -0.42 -1.32 13.16
CA ARG A 401 0.10 -1.57 14.52
C ARG A 401 1.50 -2.20 14.47
N LEU A 402 2.22 -2.10 15.58
CA LEU A 402 3.46 -2.82 15.82
C LEU A 402 3.25 -3.91 16.89
N PRO A 403 3.97 -5.04 16.82
CA PRO A 403 3.97 -6.04 17.89
C PRO A 403 4.41 -5.44 19.21
N GLU A 404 3.93 -6.00 20.32
CA GLU A 404 4.34 -5.56 21.65
C GLU A 404 5.86 -5.68 21.83
N GLY A 405 6.50 -4.59 22.29
CA GLY A 405 7.95 -4.53 22.49
C GLY A 405 8.78 -4.34 21.23
N PHE A 406 8.15 -4.22 20.04
CA PHE A 406 8.87 -3.93 18.80
C PHE A 406 9.52 -2.54 18.89
N PRO A 407 10.83 -2.41 18.61
CA PRO A 407 11.53 -1.13 18.75
C PRO A 407 11.06 -0.12 17.68
N THR A 408 10.94 1.14 18.09
CA THR A 408 10.65 2.28 17.21
C THR A 408 11.85 3.21 17.12
N GLY A 409 12.02 3.87 15.98
CA GLY A 409 13.09 4.85 15.74
C GLY A 409 13.61 4.82 14.32
N GLU A 410 14.54 5.73 14.04
CA GLU A 410 15.22 5.87 12.75
C GLU A 410 16.24 4.76 12.49
N LEU A 411 16.75 4.12 13.56
CA LEU A 411 17.77 3.07 13.48
C LEU A 411 17.39 1.86 14.32
N ILE A 412 16.77 0.87 13.68
CA ILE A 412 16.49 -0.46 14.22
C ILE A 412 17.10 -1.52 13.29
N ARG A 413 17.15 -2.79 13.70
CA ARG A 413 17.61 -3.91 12.85
C ARG A 413 16.84 -5.19 13.16
N GLU A 414 15.54 -5.15 12.95
CA GLU A 414 14.68 -6.25 13.33
C GLU A 414 14.31 -7.10 12.11
N PRO A 415 14.53 -8.43 12.15
CA PRO A 415 14.00 -9.31 11.12
C PRO A 415 12.48 -9.36 11.20
N VAL A 416 11.82 -9.14 10.07
CA VAL A 416 10.36 -9.07 10.00
C VAL A 416 9.86 -9.82 8.77
N ARG A 417 8.64 -10.35 8.90
CA ARG A 417 7.83 -10.80 7.77
C ARG A 417 6.57 -9.94 7.71
N VAL A 418 6.24 -9.45 6.52
CA VAL A 418 5.10 -8.54 6.31
C VAL A 418 4.18 -9.13 5.26
N ALA A 419 2.94 -9.39 5.66
CA ALA A 419 1.84 -9.73 4.77
C ALA A 419 0.99 -8.48 4.54
N GLY A 420 0.85 -8.05 3.30
CA GLY A 420 0.16 -6.81 2.99
C GLY A 420 -0.25 -6.68 1.54
N ILE A 421 -0.84 -5.54 1.22
CA ILE A 421 -1.32 -5.19 -0.11
C ILE A 421 -0.34 -4.19 -0.71
N PHE A 422 0.15 -4.46 -1.92
CA PHE A 422 0.94 -3.48 -2.64
C PHE A 422 0.04 -2.32 -3.09
N PHE A 423 0.42 -1.09 -2.74
CA PHE A 423 -0.36 0.09 -3.04
C PHE A 423 0.24 0.88 -4.20
N LYS A 424 1.47 1.39 -4.07
CA LYS A 424 2.11 2.21 -5.12
C LYS A 424 3.63 2.16 -5.06
N LYS A 425 4.28 2.72 -6.08
CA LYS A 425 5.68 3.16 -5.96
C LYS A 425 5.65 4.60 -5.50
N TRP A 426 6.16 4.88 -4.31
CA TRP A 426 6.01 6.19 -3.69
C TRP A 426 7.30 6.98 -3.89
N ALA A 427 7.24 8.10 -4.63
CA ALA A 427 8.39 8.97 -4.75
C ALA A 427 8.62 9.71 -3.42
N TYR A 428 9.71 9.36 -2.75
CA TYR A 428 10.14 9.97 -1.52
C TYR A 428 11.43 10.77 -1.78
N ALA A 429 11.50 11.98 -1.23
CA ALA A 429 12.76 12.72 -1.19
C ALA A 429 13.68 11.97 -0.24
N ARG A 430 14.78 11.40 -0.75
CA ARG A 430 15.75 10.74 0.11
C ARG A 430 16.14 11.74 1.19
N ARG A 431 15.88 11.44 2.46
CA ARG A 431 16.46 12.21 3.55
C ARG A 431 17.96 12.07 3.38
N SER A 432 18.66 13.20 3.37
CA SER A 432 20.11 13.19 3.43
C SER A 432 20.46 12.62 4.79
N ASP A 433 20.62 11.30 4.87
CA ASP A 433 21.32 10.70 5.99
C ASP A 433 22.71 11.36 5.99
N ASP A 434 23.03 11.98 7.12
CA ASP A 434 24.20 12.81 7.42
C ASP A 434 25.40 12.69 6.46
N GLU A 435 25.84 13.84 5.92
CA GLU A 435 27.22 14.12 5.51
C GLU A 435 28.00 12.96 4.87
N ASP A 436 27.47 12.34 3.80
CA ASP A 436 28.34 11.61 2.86
C ASP A 436 29.29 12.65 2.21
N GLU A 437 30.40 12.97 2.89
CA GLU A 437 31.53 13.80 2.42
C GLU A 437 32.12 13.28 1.10
N THR A 438 31.84 12.03 0.74
CA THR A 438 32.07 11.50 -0.60
C THR A 438 31.05 12.09 -1.56
N GLY A 439 31.36 13.27 -2.12
CA GLY A 439 30.56 14.03 -3.09
C GLY A 439 30.24 13.34 -4.42
N ASP A 440 29.78 12.08 -4.39
CA ASP A 440 29.26 11.36 -5.54
C ASP A 440 27.80 11.75 -5.78
N ASN A 441 27.64 12.91 -6.42
CA ASN A 441 26.37 13.53 -6.82
C ASN A 441 25.58 12.74 -7.90
N ARG A 442 25.84 11.43 -8.05
CA ARG A 442 25.36 10.61 -9.18
C ARG A 442 24.12 9.79 -8.91
N LEU A 443 23.67 9.66 -7.65
CA LEU A 443 22.42 8.97 -7.36
C LEU A 443 21.22 9.92 -7.54
N PRO A 444 20.14 9.50 -8.21
CA PRO A 444 18.98 10.35 -8.41
C PRO A 444 18.39 10.81 -7.08
N THR A 445 18.10 12.10 -6.97
CA THR A 445 17.59 12.79 -5.75
C THR A 445 16.25 12.24 -5.24
N ARG A 446 15.56 11.39 -6.01
CA ARG A 446 14.28 10.78 -5.65
C ARG A 446 14.30 9.29 -5.93
N LEU A 447 14.09 8.51 -4.88
CA LEU A 447 13.82 7.07 -4.98
C LEU A 447 12.30 6.86 -4.98
N ALA A 448 11.84 5.84 -5.70
CA ALA A 448 10.43 5.45 -5.73
C ALA A 448 10.25 4.03 -5.17
N PRO A 449 10.51 3.79 -3.87
CA PRO A 449 10.34 2.48 -3.25
C PRO A 449 8.91 1.97 -3.39
N PRO A 450 8.73 0.64 -3.51
CA PRO A 450 7.41 0.04 -3.38
C PRO A 450 6.84 0.31 -1.99
N LEU A 451 5.56 0.64 -1.93
CA LEU A 451 4.80 0.87 -0.70
C LEU A 451 3.75 -0.22 -0.53
N MET A 452 3.75 -0.86 0.63
CA MET A 452 2.80 -1.90 1.03
C MET A 452 2.01 -1.45 2.26
N LEU A 453 0.74 -1.86 2.33
CA LEU A 453 -0.17 -1.61 3.44
C LEU A 453 -0.44 -2.92 4.17
N ALA A 454 -0.27 -2.95 5.48
CA ALA A 454 -0.40 -4.17 6.27
C ALA A 454 -1.01 -3.91 7.65
N ALA A 455 -1.49 -4.96 8.29
CA ALA A 455 -2.07 -4.88 9.64
C ALA A 455 -0.97 -4.63 10.68
N GLU A 456 0.00 -5.55 10.74
CA GLU A 456 1.10 -5.58 11.71
C GLU A 456 2.17 -6.55 11.16
N PRO A 457 3.47 -6.26 11.33
CA PRO A 457 4.54 -7.15 10.91
C PRO A 457 4.68 -8.36 11.86
N GLU A 458 5.01 -9.53 11.34
CA GLU A 458 5.45 -10.67 12.15
C GLU A 458 6.92 -10.42 12.54
N TRP A 459 7.17 -10.13 13.82
CA TRP A 459 8.53 -9.96 14.35
C TRP A 459 9.21 -11.32 14.47
N LEU A 460 10.18 -11.59 13.59
CA LEU A 460 10.93 -12.84 13.55
C LEU A 460 12.06 -12.79 14.57
N GLN A 461 11.74 -12.46 15.83
CA GLN A 461 12.69 -12.22 16.89
C GLN A 461 13.77 -13.31 16.84
N ALA A 462 15.02 -12.90 16.61
CA ALA A 462 16.11 -13.86 16.58
C ALA A 462 16.06 -14.58 17.91
N ALA A 463 15.82 -15.90 17.90
CA ALA A 463 15.69 -16.69 19.11
C ALA A 463 16.82 -16.26 20.04
N ALA A 464 16.46 -15.66 21.19
CA ALA A 464 17.43 -15.01 22.06
C ALA A 464 18.62 -15.95 22.18
N PRO A 465 19.85 -15.52 21.84
CA PRO A 465 20.99 -16.42 21.67
C PRO A 465 20.99 -17.32 22.88
N ALA A 466 20.76 -18.63 22.66
CA ALA A 466 20.53 -19.58 23.74
C ALA A 466 21.59 -19.30 24.79
N GLY A 467 21.14 -18.93 26.00
CA GLY A 467 21.97 -18.26 27.02
C GLY A 467 23.37 -18.88 27.11
N PRO A 468 24.41 -18.07 27.36
CA PRO A 468 25.81 -18.35 27.04
C PRO A 468 26.12 -19.84 27.13
N SER A 469 26.12 -20.53 26.00
CA SER A 469 26.38 -21.96 25.99
C SER A 469 27.81 -22.14 26.51
N HIS A 470 27.94 -22.73 27.70
CA HIS A 470 29.21 -23.04 28.36
C HIS A 470 30.15 -23.86 27.46
N ARG A 471 29.66 -24.42 26.35
CA ARG A 471 30.47 -25.08 25.32
C ARG A 471 31.55 -24.16 24.74
N GLY A 472 31.29 -22.85 24.59
CA GLY A 472 32.30 -21.89 24.13
C GLY A 472 33.44 -21.73 25.14
N LEU A 473 33.10 -21.67 26.44
CA LEU A 473 34.07 -21.61 27.54
C LEU A 473 34.92 -22.89 27.60
N TRP A 474 34.29 -24.07 27.49
CA TRP A 474 34.98 -25.36 27.48
C TRP A 474 35.85 -25.53 26.23
N GLY A 475 35.39 -25.07 25.06
CA GLY A 475 36.18 -25.07 23.83
C GLY A 475 37.42 -24.18 23.94
N GLY A 476 37.27 -22.97 24.49
CA GLY A 476 38.40 -22.08 24.78
C GLY A 476 39.38 -22.66 25.79
N ALA A 477 38.88 -23.26 26.88
CA ALA A 477 39.70 -23.91 27.89
C ALA A 477 40.46 -25.13 27.33
N ALA A 478 39.81 -25.95 26.49
CA ALA A 478 40.46 -27.07 25.84
C ALA A 478 41.57 -26.62 24.88
N PHE A 479 41.32 -25.58 24.07
CA PHE A 479 42.33 -25.01 23.20
C PHE A 479 43.52 -24.44 23.98
N ALA A 480 43.26 -23.67 25.05
CA ALA A 480 44.31 -23.16 25.92
C ALA A 480 45.12 -24.30 26.58
N GLY A 481 44.44 -25.39 26.98
CA GLY A 481 45.07 -26.60 27.49
C GLY A 481 46.01 -27.27 26.47
N ILE A 482 45.58 -27.38 25.20
CA ILE A 482 46.41 -27.92 24.11
C ILE A 482 47.65 -27.06 23.88
N VAL A 483 47.48 -25.73 23.83
CA VAL A 483 48.60 -24.79 23.66
C VAL A 483 49.59 -24.89 24.82
N ALA A 484 49.09 -24.92 26.06
CA ALA A 484 49.93 -25.08 27.25
C ALA A 484 50.68 -26.42 27.25
N PHE A 485 50.02 -27.51 26.86
CA PHE A 485 50.64 -28.82 26.74
C PHE A 485 51.77 -28.85 25.69
N LEU A 486 51.53 -28.29 24.50
CA LEU A 486 52.54 -28.13 23.45
C LEU A 486 53.75 -27.33 23.94
N TRP A 487 53.51 -26.24 24.68
CA TRP A 487 54.57 -25.42 25.26
C TRP A 487 55.41 -26.19 26.28
N ILE A 488 54.77 -26.98 27.14
CA ILE A 488 55.47 -27.84 28.13
C ILE A 488 56.33 -28.90 27.44
N VAL A 489 55.81 -29.52 26.37
CA VAL A 489 56.57 -30.52 25.59
C VAL A 489 57.79 -29.88 24.94
N LEU A 490 57.64 -28.73 24.28
CA LEU A 490 58.74 -27.96 23.68
C LEU A 490 59.78 -27.52 24.73
N ALA A 491 59.33 -27.07 25.91
CA ALA A 491 60.21 -26.70 27.01
C ALA A 491 61.02 -27.90 27.54
N ARG A 492 60.42 -29.11 27.60
CA ARG A 492 61.15 -30.32 28.00
C ARG A 492 62.14 -30.81 26.95
N VAL A 493 61.78 -30.78 25.68
CA VAL A 493 62.69 -31.19 24.59
C VAL A 493 63.89 -30.24 24.52
N SER A 494 63.66 -28.93 24.58
CA SER A 494 64.74 -27.94 24.58
C SER A 494 65.68 -28.06 25.79
N ARG A 495 65.17 -28.43 26.98
CA ARG A 495 66.01 -28.73 28.14
C ARG A 495 66.87 -29.98 27.94
N ARG A 496 66.33 -31.05 27.33
CA ARG A 496 67.09 -32.25 26.98
C ARG A 496 68.20 -31.95 25.98
N ASP A 497 67.91 -31.13 24.97
CA ASP A 497 68.91 -30.70 23.99
C ASP A 497 70.03 -29.86 24.61
N ARG A 498 69.72 -29.02 25.61
CA ARG A 498 70.76 -28.28 26.34
C ARG A 498 71.68 -29.21 27.13
N LEU A 499 71.13 -30.26 27.76
CA LEU A 499 71.93 -31.27 28.46
C LEU A 499 72.78 -32.10 27.49
N ALA A 500 72.22 -32.50 26.35
CA ALA A 500 72.96 -33.23 25.32
C ALA A 500 74.08 -32.39 24.71
N ARG A 501 73.83 -31.09 24.47
CA ARG A 501 74.88 -30.14 24.03
C ARG A 501 75.96 -29.94 25.08
N ALA A 502 75.59 -29.82 26.36
CA ALA A 502 76.55 -29.71 27.45
C ALA A 502 77.41 -30.99 27.62
N GLN A 503 76.85 -32.17 27.35
CA GLN A 503 77.60 -33.43 27.37
C GLN A 503 78.55 -33.53 26.17
N ARG A 504 78.11 -33.18 24.95
CA ARG A 504 79.00 -33.14 23.77
C ARG A 504 80.18 -32.18 23.95
N ALA A 505 79.92 -30.99 24.49
CA ALA A 505 80.98 -30.02 24.79
C ALA A 505 82.05 -30.56 25.78
N ARG A 506 81.68 -31.46 26.70
CA ARG A 506 82.66 -32.13 27.59
C ARG A 506 83.48 -33.20 26.89
N TYR A 507 82.91 -33.90 25.91
CA TYR A 507 83.64 -34.91 25.14
C TYR A 507 84.59 -34.28 24.14
N ASP A 508 84.18 -33.21 23.45
CA ASP A 508 85.02 -32.49 22.48
C ASP A 508 86.22 -31.82 23.17
N ALA A 509 86.03 -31.24 24.36
CA ALA A 509 87.13 -30.68 25.15
C ALA A 509 88.17 -31.73 25.62
N SER A 510 87.80 -33.02 25.68
CA SER A 510 88.76 -34.09 26.01
C SER A 510 89.56 -34.56 24.79
N LEU A 511 89.01 -34.39 23.58
CA LEU A 511 89.70 -34.75 22.33
C LEU A 511 90.74 -33.70 21.93
N GLU A 512 90.51 -32.42 22.20
CA GLU A 512 91.54 -31.39 22.01
C GLU A 512 92.75 -31.60 22.93
N ASN A 513 92.53 -32.01 24.19
CA ASN A 513 93.64 -32.36 25.10
C ASN A 513 94.40 -33.65 24.71
N LEU A 514 93.82 -34.52 23.89
CA LEU A 514 94.49 -35.70 23.35
C LEU A 514 95.25 -35.42 22.04
N ALA A 515 94.98 -34.29 21.37
CA ALA A 515 95.67 -33.87 20.16
C ALA A 515 96.94 -33.03 20.44
N GLU A 516 97.12 -32.55 21.67
CA GLU A 516 98.34 -31.82 22.12
C GLU A 516 99.40 -32.71 22.79
N LEU A 517 99.14 -34.02 22.94
CA LEU A 517 100.10 -35.05 23.34
C LEU A 517 100.62 -35.79 22.11
#